data_AF-G8LST4-F1
#
_entry.id   AF-G8LST4-F1
#
_cell.length_a   1.000
_cell.length_b   1.000
_cell.length_c   1.000
_cell.angle_alpha   90.00
_cell.angle_beta   90.00
_cell.angle_gamma   90.00
#
_symmetry.space_group_name_H-M   'P 1'
#
loop_
_entity.id
_entity.type
_entity.pdbx_description
1 polymer ?
#
loop_
_entity_poly.entity_id
_entity_poly.type
_entity_poly.pdbx_seq_one_letter_code
_entity_poly.pdbx_strand_id
1 'polypeptide(L)'
;MNFRCFFRAILSKPNIVIALGTIILSAVFRNFAAIILGLGGILFLLSSIASLLSGKNSEVLEGSNLDELCKVRDKLTPLIKDINRVLTNLKRRAKDNSKYMIISRFMEEIVNFETIIPDIVASYRKSSEFLRGKDGKIKSEISMLQNKLRNASGDSAKETYQKTLEEKQRTLEELAGIKSNLDECESKLHFILSSLQRIEAIIEASELKEQMSDEETRDLNQNVEAFSESVKDISKMMELR
;
A
#
# COMPACT_ATOMS: atom_id res chain seq x y z
N MET A 1 3.35 -26.42 -19.84
CA MET A 1 2.34 -26.06 -18.82
C MET A 1 2.78 -26.67 -17.50
N ASN A 2 3.03 -25.86 -16.47
CA ASN A 2 3.80 -26.29 -15.30
C ASN A 2 2.91 -27.05 -14.30
N PHE A 3 3.04 -28.38 -14.23
CA PHE A 3 2.21 -29.28 -13.42
C PHE A 3 2.13 -28.87 -11.93
N ARG A 4 3.17 -28.21 -11.40
CA ARG A 4 3.20 -27.70 -10.02
C ARG A 4 2.14 -26.63 -9.73
N CYS A 5 1.82 -25.75 -10.68
CA CYS A 5 0.79 -24.72 -10.50
C CYS A 5 -0.62 -25.32 -10.48
N PHE A 6 -0.84 -26.38 -11.25
CA PHE A 6 -2.12 -27.08 -11.34
C PHE A 6 -2.45 -27.83 -10.04
N PHE A 7 -1.49 -28.57 -9.48
CA PHE A 7 -1.69 -29.25 -8.19
C PHE A 7 -1.90 -28.28 -7.02
N ARG A 8 -1.24 -27.11 -7.02
CA ARG A 8 -1.41 -26.08 -5.97
C ARG A 8 -2.81 -25.45 -5.98
N ALA A 9 -3.40 -25.27 -7.17
CA ALA A 9 -4.77 -24.76 -7.30
C ALA A 9 -5.80 -25.80 -6.85
N ILE A 10 -5.60 -27.08 -7.20
CA ILE A 10 -6.51 -28.19 -6.84
C ILE A 10 -6.48 -28.50 -5.34
N LEU A 11 -5.31 -28.43 -4.69
CA LEU A 11 -5.13 -28.69 -3.25
C LEU A 11 -5.25 -27.42 -2.37
N SER A 12 -5.89 -26.37 -2.87
CA SER A 12 -6.10 -25.16 -2.08
C SER A 12 -7.04 -25.43 -0.89
N LYS A 13 -6.82 -24.75 0.24
CA LYS A 13 -7.67 -24.86 1.44
C LYS A 13 -9.18 -24.80 1.14
N PRO A 14 -9.71 -23.87 0.30
CA PRO A 14 -11.14 -23.84 -0.01
C PRO A 14 -11.59 -25.06 -0.83
N ASN A 15 -10.78 -25.56 -1.76
CA ASN A 15 -11.12 -26.74 -2.57
C ASN A 15 -11.16 -28.03 -1.74
N ILE A 16 -10.29 -28.16 -0.74
CA ILE A 16 -10.30 -29.27 0.21
C ILE A 16 -11.56 -29.24 1.09
N VAL A 17 -11.96 -28.06 1.56
CA VAL A 17 -13.18 -27.87 2.36
C VAL A 17 -14.43 -28.18 1.54
N ILE A 18 -14.50 -27.72 0.29
CA ILE A 18 -15.63 -28.01 -0.62
C ILE A 18 -15.70 -29.51 -0.90
N ALA A 19 -14.57 -30.17 -1.19
CA ALA A 19 -14.53 -31.60 -1.48
C ALA A 19 -14.98 -32.44 -0.27
N LEU A 20 -14.42 -32.18 0.91
CA LEU A 20 -14.81 -32.88 2.15
C LEU A 20 -16.27 -32.60 2.53
N GLY A 21 -16.71 -31.34 2.48
CA GLY A 21 -18.08 -30.96 2.77
C GLY A 21 -19.08 -31.63 1.84
N THR A 22 -18.77 -31.71 0.55
CA THR A 22 -19.62 -32.37 -0.46
C THR A 22 -19.71 -33.88 -0.20
N ILE A 23 -18.60 -34.53 0.13
CA ILE A 23 -18.56 -35.97 0.45
C ILE A 23 -19.38 -36.27 1.71
N ILE A 24 -19.22 -35.46 2.76
CA ILE A 24 -19.95 -35.62 4.02
C ILE A 24 -21.46 -35.39 3.81
N LEU A 25 -21.85 -34.32 3.12
CA LEU A 25 -23.28 -34.05 2.83
C LEU A 25 -23.90 -35.16 1.97
N SER A 26 -23.18 -35.69 0.99
CA SER A 26 -23.67 -36.76 0.11
C SER A 26 -23.85 -38.08 0.86
N ALA A 27 -23.03 -38.34 1.88
CA ALA A 27 -23.16 -39.50 2.76
C ALA A 27 -24.37 -39.38 3.71
N VAL A 28 -24.66 -38.18 4.22
CA VAL A 28 -25.80 -37.91 5.11
C VAL A 28 -27.13 -37.89 4.33
N PHE A 29 -27.17 -37.30 3.14
CA PHE A 29 -28.38 -37.13 2.33
C PHE A 29 -28.36 -38.04 1.09
N ARG A 30 -28.37 -39.36 1.34
CA ARG A 30 -28.18 -40.40 0.34
C ARG A 30 -29.15 -40.33 -0.86
N ASN A 31 -30.39 -39.91 -0.64
CA ASN A 31 -31.41 -39.78 -1.70
C ASN A 31 -31.15 -38.61 -2.67
N PHE A 32 -30.32 -37.65 -2.28
CA PHE A 32 -29.94 -36.49 -3.11
C PHE A 32 -28.44 -36.49 -3.45
N ALA A 33 -27.72 -37.58 -3.12
CA ALA A 33 -26.27 -37.67 -3.25
C ALA A 33 -25.79 -37.36 -4.68
N ALA A 34 -26.52 -37.81 -5.72
CA ALA A 34 -26.16 -37.52 -7.10
C ALA A 34 -26.22 -36.02 -7.44
N ILE A 35 -27.22 -35.30 -6.89
CA ILE A 35 -27.39 -33.86 -7.08
C ILE A 35 -26.35 -33.08 -6.27
N ILE A 36 -26.06 -33.52 -5.04
CA ILE A 36 -25.07 -32.90 -4.15
C ILE A 36 -23.66 -33.08 -4.71
N LEU A 37 -23.29 -34.27 -5.20
CA LEU A 37 -22.02 -34.52 -5.87
C LEU A 37 -21.90 -33.70 -7.16
N GLY A 38 -22.98 -33.57 -7.93
CA GLY A 38 -23.02 -32.74 -9.14
C GLY A 38 -22.76 -31.26 -8.83
N LEU A 39 -23.49 -30.69 -7.87
CA LEU A 39 -23.33 -29.30 -7.45
C LEU A 39 -21.97 -29.04 -6.79
N GLY A 40 -21.51 -29.94 -5.93
CA GLY A 40 -20.19 -29.84 -5.29
C GLY A 40 -19.04 -29.96 -6.29
N GLY A 41 -19.18 -30.81 -7.31
CA GLY A 41 -18.24 -30.89 -8.43
C GLY A 41 -18.18 -29.60 -9.25
N ILE A 42 -19.33 -28.99 -9.52
CA ILE A 42 -19.40 -27.68 -10.20
C ILE A 42 -18.75 -26.59 -9.34
N LEU A 43 -19.03 -26.55 -8.04
CA LEU A 43 -18.43 -25.58 -7.12
C LEU A 43 -16.91 -25.78 -6.98
N PHE A 44 -16.44 -27.03 -6.98
CA PHE A 44 -15.02 -27.35 -6.97
C PHE A 44 -14.31 -26.89 -8.26
N LEU A 45 -14.94 -27.08 -9.43
CA LEU A 45 -14.43 -26.60 -10.71
C LEU A 45 -14.41 -25.08 -10.77
N LEU A 46 -15.50 -24.42 -10.35
CA LEU A 46 -15.57 -22.96 -10.29
C LEU A 46 -14.54 -22.38 -9.33
N SER A 47 -14.34 -23.00 -8.16
CA SER A 47 -13.32 -22.58 -7.19
C SER A 47 -11.89 -22.83 -7.70
N SER A 48 -11.66 -23.93 -8.44
CA SER A 48 -10.37 -24.18 -9.09
C SER A 48 -10.06 -23.19 -10.21
N ILE A 49 -11.06 -22.85 -11.03
CA ILE A 49 -10.96 -21.85 -12.08
C ILE A 49 -10.79 -20.45 -11.47
N ALA A 50 -11.55 -20.13 -10.41
CA ALA A 50 -11.39 -18.90 -9.66
C ALA A 50 -10.01 -18.83 -9.00
N SER A 51 -9.45 -19.91 -8.48
CA SER A 51 -8.10 -19.94 -7.92
C SER A 51 -7.01 -19.81 -8.99
N LEU A 52 -7.25 -20.27 -10.22
CA LEU A 52 -6.33 -20.10 -11.35
C LEU A 52 -6.40 -18.69 -11.96
N LEU A 53 -7.60 -18.11 -12.07
CA LEU A 53 -7.82 -16.73 -12.53
C LEU A 53 -7.39 -15.71 -11.46
N SER A 54 -7.69 -16.00 -10.21
CA SER A 54 -7.23 -15.25 -9.04
C SER A 54 -5.77 -15.57 -8.71
N GLY A 55 -5.13 -16.56 -9.31
CA GLY A 55 -3.66 -16.70 -9.26
C GLY A 55 -2.90 -15.52 -9.89
N LYS A 56 -3.62 -14.58 -10.52
CA LYS A 56 -3.13 -13.27 -10.95
C LYS A 56 -3.57 -12.10 -10.06
N ASN A 57 -4.56 -12.29 -9.18
CA ASN A 57 -5.22 -11.25 -8.39
C ASN A 57 -5.50 -11.65 -6.91
N SER A 58 -4.90 -12.73 -6.41
CA SER A 58 -4.95 -13.16 -5.00
C SER A 58 -3.64 -12.80 -4.31
N GLU A 59 -3.31 -11.52 -4.38
CA GLU A 59 -2.81 -10.84 -3.19
C GLU A 59 -4.08 -10.63 -2.35
N VAL A 60 -4.51 -11.61 -1.53
CA VAL A 60 -4.26 -11.56 -0.08
C VAL A 60 -3.51 -10.29 0.29
N LEU A 61 -4.03 -9.55 1.28
CA LEU A 61 -3.33 -8.52 2.04
C LEU A 61 -1.98 -9.03 2.60
N GLU A 62 -1.05 -9.40 1.72
CA GLU A 62 0.38 -9.40 1.91
C GLU A 62 0.72 -7.93 1.89
N GLY A 63 0.93 -7.36 3.09
CA GLY A 63 1.49 -6.02 3.21
C GLY A 63 2.66 -5.94 2.25
N SER A 64 2.57 -5.01 1.31
CA SER A 64 3.52 -4.90 0.20
C SER A 64 4.93 -4.98 0.79
N ASN A 65 5.76 -5.92 0.37
CA ASN A 65 7.10 -5.97 0.95
C ASN A 65 7.88 -4.75 0.42
N LEU A 66 8.63 -4.04 1.28
CA LEU A 66 9.49 -2.91 0.87
C LEU A 66 10.38 -3.30 -0.33
N ASP A 67 10.82 -4.56 -0.38
CA ASP A 67 11.58 -5.16 -1.48
C ASP A 67 10.82 -5.22 -2.82
N GLU A 68 9.50 -5.42 -2.79
CA GLU A 68 8.68 -5.43 -4.00
C GLU A 68 8.45 -4.01 -4.52
N LEU A 69 8.27 -3.06 -3.61
CA LEU A 69 8.11 -1.65 -3.97
C LEU A 69 9.38 -1.05 -4.61
N CYS A 70 10.55 -1.60 -4.29
CA CYS A 70 11.84 -1.22 -4.88
C CYS A 70 11.98 -1.62 -6.36
N LYS A 71 11.12 -2.49 -6.89
CA LYS A 71 11.16 -2.99 -8.29
C LYS A 71 10.49 -2.04 -9.28
N VAL A 72 9.54 -1.23 -8.81
CA VAL A 72 8.89 -0.19 -9.62
C VAL A 72 9.92 0.91 -9.91
N ARG A 73 9.89 1.50 -11.10
CA ARG A 73 10.78 2.59 -11.49
C ARG A 73 9.99 3.91 -11.51
N ASP A 74 10.00 4.62 -10.39
CA ASP A 74 9.38 5.93 -10.24
C ASP A 74 10.25 6.89 -9.41
N LYS A 75 9.73 8.09 -9.16
CA LYS A 75 10.40 9.17 -8.40
C LYS A 75 10.64 8.79 -6.94
N LEU A 76 9.77 7.97 -6.33
CA LEU A 76 9.89 7.53 -4.93
C LEU A 76 10.83 6.34 -4.78
N THR A 77 11.04 5.53 -5.82
CA THR A 77 11.87 4.32 -5.75
C THR A 77 13.23 4.52 -5.06
N PRO A 78 14.02 5.58 -5.33
CA PRO A 78 15.28 5.81 -4.63
C PRO A 78 15.09 5.98 -3.11
N LEU A 79 14.10 6.79 -2.72
CA LEU A 79 13.76 7.03 -1.32
C LEU A 79 13.38 5.72 -0.60
N ILE A 80 12.58 4.87 -1.25
CA ILE A 80 12.13 3.60 -0.68
C ILE A 80 13.29 2.62 -0.52
N LYS A 81 14.22 2.60 -1.49
CA LYS A 81 15.44 1.79 -1.39
C LYS A 81 16.31 2.22 -0.21
N ASP A 82 16.47 3.52 0.00
CA ASP A 82 17.23 4.05 1.11
C ASP A 82 16.56 3.74 2.46
N ILE A 83 15.23 3.91 2.58
CA ILE A 83 14.48 3.53 3.79
C ILE A 83 14.65 2.04 4.09
N ASN A 84 14.48 1.17 3.09
CA ASN A 84 14.65 -0.28 3.25
C ASN A 84 16.06 -0.65 3.71
N ARG A 85 17.08 -0.02 3.10
CA ARG A 85 18.49 -0.23 3.46
C ARG A 85 18.74 0.14 4.92
N VAL A 86 18.32 1.33 5.33
CA VAL A 86 18.55 1.83 6.70
C VAL A 86 17.83 0.95 7.72
N LEU A 87 16.55 0.63 7.50
CA LEU A 87 15.79 -0.27 8.38
C LEU A 87 16.46 -1.65 8.49
N THR A 88 16.91 -2.22 7.38
CA THR A 88 17.62 -3.52 7.37
C THR A 88 18.92 -3.46 8.16
N ASN A 89 19.70 -2.38 8.00
CA ASN A 89 20.95 -2.19 8.73
C ASN A 89 20.72 -2.05 10.23
N LEU A 90 19.74 -1.22 10.62
CA LEU A 90 19.37 -1.01 12.01
C LEU A 90 18.89 -2.31 12.66
N LYS A 91 18.04 -3.08 11.98
CA LYS A 91 17.55 -4.38 12.44
C LYS A 91 18.69 -5.39 12.65
N ARG A 92 19.66 -5.42 11.74
CA ARG A 92 20.86 -6.27 11.86
C ARG A 92 21.67 -5.89 13.10
N ARG A 93 21.97 -4.60 13.28
CA ARG A 93 22.76 -4.09 14.43
C ARG A 93 22.05 -4.28 15.77
N ALA A 94 20.73 -4.18 15.78
CA ALA A 94 19.92 -4.31 16.98
C ALA A 94 19.73 -5.76 17.45
N LYS A 95 19.87 -6.75 16.56
CA LYS A 95 19.65 -8.16 16.90
C LYS A 95 20.80 -8.77 17.71
N ASP A 96 22.00 -8.25 17.53
CA ASP A 96 23.23 -8.89 17.99
C ASP A 96 23.92 -8.15 19.15
N ASN A 97 23.32 -7.07 19.69
CA ASN A 97 23.97 -6.23 20.69
C ASN A 97 23.04 -5.71 21.79
N SER A 98 23.26 -6.16 23.04
CA SER A 98 22.53 -5.72 24.24
C SER A 98 22.70 -4.22 24.55
N LYS A 99 23.77 -3.59 24.04
CA LYS A 99 24.00 -2.14 24.12
C LYS A 99 22.90 -1.33 23.42
N TYR A 100 22.24 -1.90 22.41
CA TYR A 100 21.22 -1.23 21.62
C TYR A 100 19.80 -1.70 21.94
N MET A 101 19.54 -2.09 23.19
CA MET A 101 18.22 -2.59 23.61
C MET A 101 17.08 -1.60 23.32
N ILE A 102 17.34 -0.29 23.33
CA ILE A 102 16.39 0.75 22.90
C ILE A 102 16.03 0.58 21.42
N ILE A 103 17.02 0.32 20.55
CA ILE A 103 16.80 0.04 19.14
C ILE A 103 16.10 -1.31 18.96
N SER A 104 16.45 -2.34 19.72
CA SER A 104 15.78 -3.64 19.63
C SER A 104 14.29 -3.50 19.98
N ARG A 105 13.95 -2.77 21.06
CA ARG A 105 12.56 -2.45 21.43
C ARG A 105 11.87 -1.59 20.37
N PHE A 106 12.54 -0.56 19.88
CA PHE A 106 12.05 0.25 18.77
C PHE A 106 11.78 -0.60 17.52
N MET A 107 12.67 -1.55 17.19
CA MET A 107 12.55 -2.48 16.05
C MET A 107 11.42 -3.49 16.25
N GLU A 108 11.11 -3.87 17.49
CA GLU A 108 9.95 -4.69 17.84
C GLU A 108 8.63 -3.89 17.73
N GLU A 109 8.62 -2.63 18.13
CA GLU A 109 7.47 -1.71 17.89
C GLU A 109 7.34 -1.35 16.39
N ILE A 110 8.44 -1.40 15.62
CA ILE A 110 8.52 -1.20 14.17
C ILE A 110 7.83 -2.30 13.35
N VAL A 111 7.42 -3.43 13.92
CA VAL A 111 6.66 -4.45 13.17
C VAL A 111 5.42 -3.85 12.49
N ASN A 112 4.88 -2.74 13.00
CA ASN A 112 3.85 -1.96 12.33
C ASN A 112 4.37 -1.10 11.16
N PHE A 113 5.60 -0.60 11.17
CA PHE A 113 6.14 0.24 10.08
C PHE A 113 6.63 -0.56 8.87
N GLU A 114 7.09 -1.80 9.06
CA GLU A 114 7.37 -2.72 7.95
C GLU A 114 6.11 -3.04 7.13
N THR A 115 4.91 -2.80 7.67
CA THR A 115 3.63 -2.89 6.96
C THR A 115 3.08 -1.53 6.54
N ILE A 116 3.14 -0.51 7.41
CA ILE A 116 2.58 0.82 7.14
C ILE A 116 3.35 1.57 6.05
N ILE A 117 4.69 1.57 6.06
CA ILE A 117 5.47 2.30 5.05
C ILE A 117 5.14 1.78 3.63
N PRO A 118 5.07 0.47 3.40
CA PRO A 118 4.60 -0.02 2.11
C PRO A 118 3.22 0.42 1.70
N ASP A 119 2.25 0.39 2.62
CA ASP A 119 0.87 0.81 2.34
C ASP A 119 0.81 2.29 1.98
N ILE A 120 1.60 3.14 2.66
CA ILE A 120 1.77 4.56 2.34
C ILE A 120 2.26 4.73 0.90
N VAL A 121 3.31 3.99 0.51
CA VAL A 121 3.91 4.07 -0.82
C VAL A 121 2.96 3.57 -1.90
N ALA A 122 2.24 2.47 -1.65
CA ALA A 122 1.26 1.93 -2.57
C ALA A 122 0.11 2.93 -2.79
N SER A 123 -0.38 3.54 -1.71
CA SER A 123 -1.44 4.56 -1.77
C SER A 123 -0.98 5.83 -2.50
N TYR A 124 0.24 6.31 -2.24
CA TYR A 124 0.84 7.42 -2.99
C TYR A 124 0.88 7.12 -4.49
N ARG A 125 1.39 5.95 -4.88
CA ARG A 125 1.55 5.57 -6.30
C ARG A 125 0.22 5.52 -7.02
N LYS A 126 -0.79 4.90 -6.39
CA LYS A 126 -2.15 4.82 -6.91
C LYS A 126 -2.74 6.21 -7.14
N SER A 127 -2.59 7.10 -6.16
CA SER A 127 -3.10 8.48 -6.24
C SER A 127 -2.34 9.33 -7.27
N SER A 128 -1.02 9.15 -7.38
CA SER A 128 -0.19 9.81 -8.39
C SER A 128 -0.56 9.38 -9.81
N GLU A 129 -0.80 8.08 -10.02
CA GLU A 129 -1.26 7.54 -11.30
C GLU A 129 -2.65 8.09 -11.67
N PHE A 130 -3.57 8.13 -10.70
CA PHE A 130 -4.89 8.72 -10.88
C PHE A 130 -4.81 10.18 -11.33
N LEU A 131 -3.98 11.01 -10.69
CA LEU A 131 -3.79 12.41 -11.07
C LEU A 131 -3.23 12.55 -12.49
N ARG A 132 -2.20 11.76 -12.83
CA ARG A 132 -1.57 11.81 -14.16
C ARG A 132 -2.57 11.55 -15.29
N GLY A 133 -3.55 10.67 -15.07
CA GLY A 133 -4.59 10.37 -16.06
C GLY A 133 -5.75 11.38 -16.12
N LYS A 134 -5.97 12.18 -15.07
CA LYS A 134 -7.18 13.01 -14.92
C LYS A 134 -6.96 14.50 -15.11
N ASP A 135 -5.83 15.05 -14.65
CA ASP A 135 -5.58 16.50 -14.64
C ASP A 135 -5.62 17.10 -16.07
N GLY A 136 -4.89 16.49 -17.01
CA GLY A 136 -4.86 16.97 -18.40
C GLY A 136 -6.21 16.87 -19.11
N LYS A 137 -6.98 15.82 -18.82
CA LYS A 137 -8.31 15.60 -19.40
C LYS A 137 -9.31 16.67 -18.92
N ILE A 138 -9.35 16.92 -17.61
CA ILE A 138 -10.29 17.88 -17.02
C ILE A 138 -9.95 19.31 -17.45
N LYS A 139 -8.67 19.69 -17.50
CA LYS A 139 -8.26 21.01 -18.02
C LYS A 139 -8.71 21.21 -19.47
N SER A 140 -8.56 20.20 -20.32
CA SER A 140 -9.03 20.24 -21.71
C SER A 140 -10.54 20.37 -21.81
N GLU A 141 -11.29 19.59 -21.01
CA GLU A 141 -12.76 19.67 -20.94
C GLU A 141 -13.24 21.06 -20.49
N ILE A 142 -12.60 21.66 -19.49
CA ILE A 142 -12.88 23.02 -19.02
C ILE A 142 -12.67 24.03 -20.16
N SER A 143 -11.54 23.99 -20.86
CA SER A 143 -11.28 24.90 -21.99
C SER A 143 -12.30 24.74 -23.12
N MET A 144 -12.74 23.50 -23.40
CA MET A 144 -13.80 23.25 -24.38
C MET A 144 -15.15 23.82 -23.91
N LEU A 145 -15.51 23.64 -22.64
CA LEU A 145 -16.75 24.17 -22.06
C LEU A 145 -16.77 25.69 -22.07
N GLN A 146 -15.66 26.35 -21.73
CA GLN A 146 -15.51 27.81 -21.81
C GLN A 146 -15.70 28.32 -23.24
N ASN A 147 -15.12 27.64 -24.24
CA ASN A 147 -15.31 27.99 -25.64
C ASN A 147 -16.77 27.77 -26.10
N LYS A 148 -17.40 26.67 -25.70
CA LYS A 148 -18.82 26.40 -26.00
C LYS A 148 -19.74 27.43 -25.35
N LEU A 149 -19.47 27.81 -24.11
CA LEU A 149 -20.22 28.84 -23.39
C LEU A 149 -20.12 30.21 -24.09
N ARG A 150 -18.91 30.61 -24.53
CA ARG A 150 -18.69 31.86 -25.27
C ARG A 150 -19.46 31.91 -26.59
N ASN A 151 -19.60 30.76 -27.26
CA ASN A 151 -20.22 30.66 -28.58
C ASN A 151 -21.70 30.23 -28.54
N ALA A 152 -22.25 29.93 -27.35
CA ALA A 152 -23.62 29.45 -27.21
C ALA A 152 -24.63 30.57 -27.46
N SER A 153 -25.61 30.29 -28.33
CA SER A 153 -26.79 31.14 -28.56
C SER A 153 -28.00 30.43 -27.94
N GLY A 154 -28.59 31.03 -26.91
CA GLY A 154 -29.73 30.48 -26.17
C GLY A 154 -29.45 30.26 -24.67
N ASP A 155 -30.38 30.71 -23.83
CA ASP A 155 -30.19 30.77 -22.37
C ASP A 155 -30.07 29.39 -21.72
N SER A 156 -30.88 28.42 -22.16
CA SER A 156 -30.83 27.03 -21.66
C SER A 156 -29.49 26.33 -21.96
N ALA A 157 -28.91 26.57 -23.13
CA ALA A 157 -27.62 26.02 -23.50
C ALA A 157 -26.48 26.66 -22.67
N LYS A 158 -26.55 27.98 -22.46
CA LYS A 158 -25.60 28.70 -21.59
C LYS A 158 -25.66 28.21 -20.16
N GLU A 159 -26.86 28.05 -19.59
CA GLU A 159 -27.06 27.54 -18.23
C GLU A 159 -26.50 26.12 -18.06
N THR A 160 -26.76 25.23 -19.03
CA THR A 160 -26.23 23.86 -19.00
C THR A 160 -24.71 23.85 -19.04
N TYR A 161 -24.09 24.61 -19.96
CA TYR A 161 -22.63 24.69 -20.04
C TYR A 161 -22.01 25.33 -18.81
N GLN A 162 -22.65 26.35 -18.24
CA GLN A 162 -22.20 27.01 -17.01
C GLN A 162 -22.19 26.03 -15.84
N LYS A 163 -23.28 25.27 -15.63
CA LYS A 163 -23.36 24.27 -14.57
C LYS A 163 -22.30 23.17 -14.74
N THR A 164 -22.14 22.64 -15.96
CA THR A 164 -21.10 21.63 -16.22
C THR A 164 -19.70 22.20 -16.02
N LEU A 165 -19.47 23.48 -16.36
CA LEU A 165 -18.19 24.15 -16.14
C LEU A 165 -17.87 24.25 -14.64
N GLU A 166 -18.83 24.66 -13.83
CA GLU A 166 -18.69 24.75 -12.36
C GLU A 166 -18.39 23.38 -11.73
N GLU A 167 -19.09 22.34 -12.16
CA GLU A 167 -18.83 20.97 -11.70
C GLU A 167 -17.39 20.53 -12.05
N LYS A 168 -16.92 20.83 -13.27
CA LYS A 168 -15.56 20.49 -13.70
C LYS A 168 -14.49 21.31 -12.98
N GLN A 169 -14.76 22.59 -12.69
CA GLN A 169 -13.89 23.43 -11.89
C GLN A 169 -13.76 22.89 -10.46
N ARG A 170 -14.87 22.48 -9.84
CA ARG A 170 -14.84 21.82 -8.53
C ARG A 170 -14.01 20.54 -8.55
N THR A 171 -14.18 19.68 -9.56
CA THR A 171 -13.33 18.48 -9.70
C THR A 171 -11.85 18.86 -9.85
N LEU A 172 -11.53 19.94 -10.57
CA LEU A 172 -10.14 20.38 -10.71
C LEU A 172 -9.54 20.84 -9.37
N GLU A 173 -10.33 21.53 -8.54
CA GLU A 173 -9.94 21.92 -7.18
C GLU A 173 -9.70 20.69 -6.28
N GLU A 174 -10.58 19.69 -6.35
CA GLU A 174 -10.39 18.41 -5.63
C GLU A 174 -9.09 17.70 -6.06
N LEU A 175 -8.79 17.68 -7.37
CA LEU A 175 -7.51 17.12 -7.87
C LEU A 175 -6.30 17.91 -7.36
N ALA A 176 -6.41 19.23 -7.24
CA ALA A 176 -5.35 20.06 -6.65
C ALA A 176 -5.14 19.73 -5.17
N GLY A 177 -6.22 19.47 -4.41
CA GLY A 177 -6.15 18.98 -3.04
C GLY A 177 -5.42 17.64 -2.93
N ILE A 178 -5.76 16.66 -3.79
CA ILE A 178 -5.07 15.36 -3.82
C ILE A 178 -3.58 15.56 -4.13
N LYS A 179 -3.24 16.45 -5.07
CA LYS A 179 -1.84 16.75 -5.39
C LYS A 179 -1.10 17.33 -4.19
N SER A 180 -1.70 18.27 -3.46
CA SER A 180 -1.13 18.83 -2.24
C SER A 180 -0.84 17.74 -1.19
N ASN A 181 -1.78 16.81 -0.99
CA ASN A 181 -1.59 15.69 -0.05
C ASN A 181 -0.45 14.76 -0.49
N LEU A 182 -0.25 14.55 -1.79
CA LEU A 182 0.89 13.78 -2.29
C LEU A 182 2.22 14.50 -2.06
N ASP A 183 2.28 15.81 -2.30
CA ASP A 183 3.49 16.61 -2.06
C ASP A 183 3.85 16.62 -0.55
N GLU A 184 2.85 16.67 0.33
CA GLU A 184 3.03 16.52 1.78
C GLU A 184 3.48 15.10 2.16
N CYS A 185 2.89 14.07 1.57
CA CYS A 185 3.29 12.68 1.77
C CYS A 185 4.76 12.45 1.38
N GLU A 186 5.19 12.98 0.23
CA GLU A 186 6.58 12.91 -0.23
C GLU A 186 7.52 13.59 0.77
N SER A 187 7.15 14.78 1.24
CA SER A 187 7.94 15.54 2.23
C SER A 187 8.09 14.78 3.55
N LYS A 188 7.02 14.18 4.06
CA LYS A 188 7.06 13.39 5.30
C LYS A 188 7.82 12.06 5.12
N LEU A 189 7.79 11.43 3.94
CA LEU A 189 8.65 10.27 3.63
C LEU A 189 10.14 10.64 3.62
N HIS A 190 10.50 11.81 3.10
CA HIS A 190 11.87 12.33 3.19
C HIS A 190 12.28 12.59 4.65
N PHE A 191 11.38 13.13 5.46
CA PHE A 191 11.63 13.32 6.89
C PHE A 191 11.86 11.97 7.60
N ILE A 192 11.03 10.96 7.32
CA ILE A 192 11.22 9.59 7.82
C ILE A 192 12.62 9.07 7.50
N LEU A 193 13.07 9.19 6.24
CA LEU A 193 14.42 8.75 5.87
C LEU A 193 15.49 9.50 6.66
N SER A 194 15.37 10.82 6.78
CA SER A 194 16.33 11.63 7.55
C SER A 194 16.41 11.21 9.01
N SER A 195 15.27 10.93 9.65
CA SER A 195 15.24 10.48 11.05
C SER A 195 15.87 9.10 11.20
N LEU A 196 15.58 8.16 10.29
CA LEU A 196 16.22 6.84 10.26
C LEU A 196 17.73 6.92 10.06
N GLN A 197 18.21 7.80 9.17
CA GLN A 197 19.65 8.01 8.94
C GLN A 197 20.35 8.61 10.16
N ARG A 198 19.70 9.51 10.89
CA ARG A 198 20.24 10.04 12.16
C ARG A 198 20.35 8.95 13.22
N ILE A 199 19.33 8.10 13.34
CA ILE A 199 19.37 6.93 14.23
C ILE A 199 20.57 6.02 13.86
N GLU A 200 20.76 5.73 12.56
CA GLU A 200 21.88 4.92 12.07
C GLU A 200 23.24 5.56 12.40
N ALA A 201 23.38 6.87 12.20
CA ALA A 201 24.62 7.59 12.50
C ALA A 201 24.95 7.62 14.00
N ILE A 202 23.95 7.79 14.88
CA ILE A 202 24.15 7.74 16.34
C ILE A 202 24.62 6.34 16.76
N ILE A 203 24.01 5.29 16.21
CA ILE A 203 24.43 3.90 16.47
C ILE A 203 25.86 3.68 15.98
N GLU A 204 26.20 4.07 14.75
CA GLU A 204 27.55 3.97 14.20
C GLU A 204 28.59 4.69 15.05
N ALA A 205 28.31 5.92 15.48
CA ALA A 205 29.20 6.68 16.35
C ALA A 205 29.39 6.00 17.72
N SER A 206 28.32 5.40 18.23
CA SER A 206 28.35 4.68 19.51
C SER A 206 29.01 3.30 19.42
N GLU A 207 29.05 2.63 18.25
CA GLU A 207 29.73 1.34 18.06
C GLU A 207 31.23 1.41 18.34
N LEU A 208 31.84 2.59 18.14
CA LEU A 208 33.25 2.84 18.43
C LEU A 208 33.56 2.98 19.93
N LYS A 209 32.54 2.94 20.79
CA LYS A 209 32.64 3.13 22.25
C LYS A 209 32.12 1.89 22.98
N GLU A 210 32.55 1.62 24.21
CA GLU A 210 31.99 0.51 25.01
C GLU A 210 30.57 0.82 25.51
N GLN A 211 30.30 2.08 25.88
CA GLN A 211 28.98 2.54 26.36
C GLN A 211 28.49 3.75 25.54
N MET A 212 27.17 3.90 25.44
CA MET A 212 26.53 5.06 24.80
C MET A 212 26.41 6.17 25.85
N SER A 213 26.68 7.42 25.48
CA SER A 213 26.52 8.54 26.41
C SER A 213 25.03 8.83 26.68
N ASP A 214 24.75 9.53 27.78
CA ASP A 214 23.38 9.98 28.09
C ASP A 214 22.83 10.94 27.02
N GLU A 215 23.71 11.75 26.42
CA GLU A 215 23.37 12.66 25.31
C GLU A 215 23.02 11.88 24.04
N GLU A 216 23.83 10.90 23.66
CA GLU A 216 23.55 10.00 22.52
C GLU A 216 22.24 9.23 22.72
N THR A 217 21.96 8.79 23.95
CA THR A 217 20.72 8.09 24.31
C THR A 217 19.51 9.01 24.18
N ARG A 218 19.64 10.27 24.61
CA ARG A 218 18.58 11.28 24.50
C ARG A 218 18.27 11.64 23.05
N ASP A 219 19.31 11.90 22.27
CA ASP A 219 19.19 12.21 20.84
C ASP A 219 18.56 11.04 20.08
N LEU A 220 18.97 9.81 20.42
CA LEU A 220 18.39 8.61 19.84
C LEU A 220 16.89 8.52 20.10
N ASN A 221 16.46 8.71 21.36
CA ASN A 221 15.04 8.67 21.73
C ASN A 221 14.22 9.74 21.00
N GLN A 222 14.74 10.97 20.87
CA GLN A 222 14.05 12.03 20.13
C GLN A 222 13.86 11.70 18.66
N ASN A 223 14.88 11.13 17.99
CA ASN A 223 14.78 10.76 16.58
C ASN A 223 13.84 9.55 16.37
N VAL A 224 13.80 8.62 17.31
CA VAL A 224 12.83 7.50 17.32
C VAL A 224 11.40 8.02 17.45
N GLU A 225 11.15 8.94 18.38
CA GLU A 225 9.83 9.56 18.59
C GLU A 225 9.38 10.34 17.35
N ALA A 226 10.26 11.19 16.79
CA ALA A 226 9.97 11.96 15.59
C ALA A 226 9.66 11.08 14.37
N PHE A 227 10.38 9.96 14.21
CA PHE A 227 10.08 8.96 13.18
C PHE A 227 8.69 8.34 13.41
N SER A 228 8.39 7.88 14.64
CA SER A 228 7.13 7.23 14.99
C SER A 228 5.93 8.15 14.75
N GLU A 229 6.03 9.41 15.18
CA GLU A 229 5.00 10.43 14.98
C GLU A 229 4.79 10.71 13.48
N SER A 230 5.88 10.84 12.71
CA SER A 230 5.79 11.10 11.28
C SER A 230 5.13 9.96 10.51
N VAL A 231 5.40 8.71 10.86
CA VAL A 231 4.73 7.57 10.20
C VAL A 231 3.24 7.53 10.56
N LYS A 232 2.87 7.81 11.82
CA LYS A 232 1.46 7.89 12.24
C LYS A 232 0.71 9.00 11.50
N ASP A 233 1.32 10.17 11.39
CA ASP A 233 0.78 11.32 10.67
C ASP A 233 0.48 10.98 9.20
N ILE A 234 1.44 10.38 8.49
CA ILE A 234 1.22 10.00 7.08
C ILE A 234 0.14 8.93 6.98
N SER A 235 0.15 7.92 7.86
CA SER A 235 -0.86 6.86 7.87
C SER A 235 -2.27 7.44 8.01
N LYS A 236 -2.45 8.41 8.91
CA LYS A 236 -3.73 9.09 9.12
C LYS A 236 -4.14 9.94 7.93
N MET A 237 -3.20 10.70 7.36
CA MET A 237 -3.44 11.53 6.16
C MET A 237 -3.84 10.68 4.94
N MET A 238 -3.31 9.46 4.85
CA MET A 238 -3.57 8.52 3.76
C MET A 238 -4.74 7.56 4.05
N GLU A 239 -5.41 7.72 5.20
CA GLU A 239 -6.54 6.89 5.65
C GLU A 239 -6.22 5.38 5.74
N LEU A 240 -4.98 5.04 6.06
CA LEU A 240 -4.50 3.66 6.09
C LEU A 240 -4.75 2.94 7.42
N ARG A 241 -5.14 3.69 8.47
CA ARG A 241 -5.62 3.24 9.80
C ARG A 241 -5.97 4.45 10.67
#